data_AF-A0A354FDN8-F1
#
_entry.id   AF-A0A354FDN8-F1
#
_cell.length_a   1.000
_cell.length_b   1.000
_cell.length_c   1.000
_cell.angle_alpha   90.00
_cell.angle_beta   90.00
_cell.angle_gamma   90.00
#
_symmetry.space_group_name_H-M   'P 1'
#
loop_
_entity.id
_entity.type
_entity.pdbx_description
1 polymer ?
#
loop_
_entity_poly.entity_id
_entity_poly.type
_entity_poly.pdbx_seq_one_letter_code
_entity_poly.pdbx_strand_id
1 'polypeptide(L)' 'ERVDKAIGELFETAIELGGTLSGEHGIGTMKAPYLKLETGEAGFAAMKKIKEALDPNNILT' A
#
# COMPACT_ATOMS: atom_id res chain seq x y z
N GLU A 1 -15.64 -8.96 -6.96
CA GLU A 1 -15.70 -8.01 -8.09
C GLU A 1 -16.30 -6.65 -7.71
N ARG A 2 -17.61 -6.52 -7.41
CA ARG A 2 -18.19 -5.21 -7.06
C ARG A 2 -17.56 -4.56 -5.83
N VAL A 3 -17.27 -5.36 -4.80
CA VAL A 3 -16.65 -4.89 -3.55
C VAL A 3 -15.20 -4.46 -3.80
N ASP A 4 -14.42 -5.27 -4.50
CA ASP A 4 -13.01 -4.97 -4.78
C ASP A 4 -12.86 -3.68 -5.59
N LYS A 5 -13.73 -3.48 -6.58
CA LYS A 5 -13.78 -2.25 -7.36
C LYS A 5 -14.14 -1.03 -6.50
N ALA A 6 -15.19 -1.14 -5.68
CA ALA A 6 -15.58 -0.06 -4.78
C ALA A 6 -14.49 0.30 -3.76
N ILE A 7 -13.73 -0.70 -3.28
CA ILE A 7 -12.59 -0.49 -2.39
C ILE A 7 -11.46 0.25 -3.11
N GLY A 8 -11.14 -0.13 -4.36
CA GLY A 8 -10.14 0.57 -5.15
C GLY A 8 -10.48 2.04 -5.38
N GLU A 9 -11.70 2.31 -5.84
CA GLU A 9 -12.21 3.68 -6.05
C GLU A 9 -12.20 4.50 -4.75
N LEU A 10 -12.53 3.88 -3.61
CA LEU A 10 -12.49 4.54 -2.30
C LEU A 10 -11.07 4.96 -1.92
N PHE A 11 -10.07 4.08 -2.11
CA PHE A 11 -8.68 4.40 -1.79
C PHE A 11 -8.09 5.45 -2.72
N GLU A 12 -8.35 5.37 -4.01
CA GLU A 12 -7.95 6.39 -4.98
C GLU A 12 -8.52 7.76 -4.57
N THR A 13 -9.83 7.83 -4.32
CA THR A 13 -10.50 9.06 -3.88
C THR A 13 -9.90 9.61 -2.58
N ALA A 14 -9.64 8.74 -1.59
CA ALA A 14 -9.06 9.17 -0.32
C ALA A 14 -7.68 9.83 -0.51
N ILE A 15 -6.84 9.27 -1.38
CA ILE A 15 -5.50 9.81 -1.68
C ILE A 15 -5.59 11.10 -2.50
N GLU A 16 -6.49 11.18 -3.48
CA GLU A 16 -6.72 12.41 -4.27
C GLU A 16 -7.15 13.59 -3.40
N LEU A 17 -7.89 13.33 -2.32
CA LEU A 17 -8.30 14.33 -1.34
C LEU A 17 -7.21 14.66 -0.29
N GLY A 18 -6.00 14.11 -0.43
CA GLY A 18 -4.89 14.32 0.52
C GLY A 18 -5.00 13.51 1.81
N GLY A 19 -5.83 12.47 1.83
CA GLY A 19 -5.96 11.52 2.93
C GLY A 19 -4.87 10.45 2.93
N THR A 20 -5.13 9.37 3.67
CA THR A 20 -4.22 8.22 3.83
C THR A 20 -4.96 6.91 3.58
N LEU A 21 -4.25 5.87 3.13
CA LEU A 21 -4.80 4.51 3.02
C LEU A 21 -5.19 3.94 4.39
N SER A 22 -4.54 4.40 5.46
CA SER A 22 -4.83 3.92 6.81
C SER A 22 -4.47 4.93 7.88
N GLY A 23 -5.47 5.39 8.65
CA GLY A 23 -5.23 6.21 9.83
C GLY A 23 -4.60 5.44 11.00
N GLU A 24 -4.98 4.17 11.20
CA GLU A 24 -4.59 3.40 12.40
C GLU A 24 -4.26 1.92 12.15
N HIS A 25 -5.03 1.21 11.31
CA HIS A 25 -4.96 -0.26 11.18
C HIS A 25 -3.82 -0.81 10.28
N GLY A 26 -2.96 0.07 9.76
CA GLY A 26 -1.90 -0.30 8.82
C GLY A 26 -2.39 -0.78 7.44
N ILE A 27 -1.45 -1.35 6.69
CA ILE A 27 -1.62 -1.73 5.28
C ILE A 27 -2.02 -3.20 5.13
N GLY A 28 -1.24 -4.10 5.76
CA GLY A 28 -1.44 -5.55 5.64
C GLY A 28 -1.51 -6.03 4.19
N THR A 29 -2.14 -7.18 3.97
CA THR A 29 -2.33 -7.72 2.61
C THR A 29 -3.44 -7.02 1.84
N MET A 30 -4.48 -6.54 2.53
CA MET A 30 -5.66 -5.91 1.91
C MET A 30 -5.28 -4.62 1.17
N LYS A 31 -4.45 -3.76 1.80
CA LYS A 31 -4.15 -2.44 1.24
C LYS A 31 -2.80 -2.40 0.50
N ALA A 32 -2.00 -3.47 0.56
CA ALA A 32 -0.71 -3.55 -0.11
C ALA A 32 -0.76 -3.22 -1.62
N PRO A 33 -1.77 -3.65 -2.40
CA PRO A 33 -1.87 -3.29 -3.82
C PRO A 33 -1.96 -1.79 -4.07
N TYR A 34 -2.44 -1.01 -3.09
CA TYR A 34 -2.68 0.42 -3.19
C TYR A 34 -1.57 1.27 -2.58
N LEU A 35 -0.62 0.67 -1.83
CA LEU A 35 0.43 1.37 -1.08
C LEU A 35 1.25 2.36 -1.94
N LYS A 36 1.42 2.02 -3.22
CA LYS A 36 2.16 2.85 -4.17
C LYS A 36 1.44 4.17 -4.50
N LEU A 37 0.11 4.23 -4.37
CA LEU A 37 -0.67 5.47 -4.55
C LEU A 37 -0.28 6.52 -3.51
N GLU A 38 -0.13 6.09 -2.24
CA GLU A 38 0.23 6.98 -1.13
C GLU A 38 1.72 7.33 -1.12
N THR A 39 2.59 6.36 -1.39
CA THR A 39 4.04 6.51 -1.21
C THR A 39 4.79 6.93 -2.48
N GLY A 40 4.12 6.88 -3.63
CA GLY A 40 4.72 7.09 -4.94
C GLY A 40 5.78 6.05 -5.31
N GLU A 41 6.32 6.18 -6.53
CA GLU A 41 7.35 5.26 -7.05
C GLU A 41 8.59 5.19 -6.15
N ALA A 42 9.10 6.35 -5.74
CA ALA A 42 10.33 6.43 -4.97
C ALA A 42 10.17 5.85 -3.55
N GLY A 43 9.07 6.18 -2.86
CA GLY A 43 8.79 5.65 -1.53
C GLY A 43 8.56 4.15 -1.55
N PHE A 44 7.77 3.66 -2.51
CA PHE A 44 7.56 2.23 -2.70
C PHE A 44 8.87 1.47 -2.97
N ALA A 45 9.72 1.99 -3.86
CA ALA A 45 11.01 1.39 -4.18
C ALA A 45 11.95 1.37 -2.96
N ALA A 46 11.96 2.43 -2.14
CA ALA A 46 12.76 2.48 -0.92
C ALA A 46 12.31 1.42 0.10
N MET A 47 11.00 1.30 0.35
CA MET A 47 10.46 0.27 1.24
C MET A 47 10.79 -1.15 0.74
N LYS A 48 10.66 -1.39 -0.58
CA LYS A 48 11.00 -2.69 -1.16
C LYS A 48 12.48 -3.05 -0.98
N LYS A 49 13.39 -2.09 -1.18
CA LYS A 49 14.83 -2.29 -0.92
C LYS A 49 15.12 -2.64 0.53
N ILE A 50 14.45 -1.99 1.47
CA ILE A 50 14.58 -2.30 2.90
C ILE A 50 14.09 -3.73 3.17
N LYS A 51 12.93 -4.12 2.62
CA LYS A 51 12.38 -5.47 2.75
C LYS A 51 13.35 -6.53 2.21
N GLU A 52 13.88 -6.32 1.01
CA GLU A 52 14.83 -7.25 0.36
C GLU A 52 16.14 -7.36 1.16
N ALA A 53 16.61 -6.27 1.76
CA ALA A 53 17.82 -6.28 2.59
C ALA A 53 17.62 -7.04 3.91
N LEU A 54 16.43 -6.94 4.52
CA LEU A 54 16.12 -7.56 5.81
C LEU A 54 15.60 -8.99 5.69
N ASP A 55 14.89 -9.31 4.61
CA ASP A 55 14.27 -10.61 4.36
C ASP A 55 14.41 -11.01 2.87
N PRO A 56 15.63 -11.35 2.41
CA PRO A 56 15.89 -11.68 1.00
C PRO A 56 15.16 -12.94 0.53
N ASN A 57 14.74 -13.82 1.45
CA ASN A 57 14.03 -15.06 1.14
C ASN A 57 12.50 -14.90 1.20
N ASN A 58 11.99 -13.71 1.53
CA ASN A 58 10.57 -13.41 1.68
C ASN A 58 9.82 -14.38 2.62
N ILE A 59 10.44 -14.77 3.73
CA ILE A 59 9.82 -15.68 4.71
C ILE A 59 9.00 -14.95 5.78
N LEU A 60 9.23 -13.64 5.93
CA LEU A 60 8.48 -12.77 6.82
C LEU A 60 7.41 -12.05 6.01
N THR A 61 6.21 -11.95 6.57
CA THR A 61 5.09 -11.16 6.01
C THR A 61 5.29 -9.68 6.26
#